data_AF-A0A0G0YH33-F1
#
_entry.id   AF-A0A0G0YH33-F1
#
_cell.length_a   1.000
_cell.length_b   1.000
_cell.length_c   1.000
_cell.angle_alpha   90.00
_cell.angle_beta   90.00
_cell.angle_gamma   90.00
#
_symmetry.space_group_name_H-M   'P 1'
#
loop_
_entity.id
_entity.type
_entity.pdbx_description
1 polymer ?
#
loop_
_entity_poly.entity_id
_entity_poly.type
_entity_poly.pdbx_seq_one_letter_code
_entity_poly.pdbx_strand_id
1 'polypeptide(L)'
;MHRHKHVGRKLGREAGHRRAMLRNLATSLILHERVETTVAKAKEIRPIVERLITTGKKGDLAARRRLLRYIPENAAAKVMEKIAVDFKDREGGYTRILKTGFREGDAAPTAIIEFVGYVEEKKNKKQKSVKTEETGETIEGTKTPEAKKPVVKAKAKPVKEAK
;
A
#
# COMPACT_ATOMS: atom_id res chain seq x y z
N MET A 1 17.36 -32.75 -10.43
CA MET A 1 17.60 -31.65 -11.40
C MET A 1 18.65 -30.69 -10.86
N HIS A 2 19.86 -30.72 -11.42
CA HIS A 2 20.88 -29.72 -11.08
C HIS A 2 20.46 -28.34 -11.59
N ARG A 3 20.60 -27.32 -10.75
CA ARG A 3 20.21 -25.93 -11.04
C ARG A 3 21.44 -25.07 -11.37
N HIS A 4 22.23 -25.45 -12.37
CA HIS A 4 23.37 -24.64 -12.78
C HIS A 4 22.90 -23.33 -13.43
N LYS A 5 23.43 -22.19 -12.98
CA LYS A 5 23.16 -20.83 -13.50
C LYS A 5 21.69 -20.35 -13.46
N HIS A 6 20.80 -21.05 -12.75
CA HIS A 6 19.42 -20.56 -12.58
C HIS A 6 19.36 -19.43 -11.55
N VAL A 7 19.01 -18.23 -12.02
CA VAL A 7 18.81 -17.04 -11.18
C VAL A 7 17.35 -16.93 -10.75
N GLY A 8 17.14 -16.57 -9.48
CA GLY A 8 15.82 -16.32 -8.91
C GLY A 8 15.16 -17.52 -8.24
N ARG A 9 14.21 -17.24 -7.35
CA ARG A 9 13.51 -18.25 -6.53
C ARG A 9 12.13 -18.57 -7.13
N LYS A 10 11.74 -19.84 -7.08
CA LYS A 10 10.36 -20.25 -7.46
C LYS A 10 9.29 -19.78 -6.47
N LEU A 11 9.66 -19.50 -5.21
CA LEU A 11 8.76 -19.04 -4.13
C LEU A 11 7.52 -19.91 -3.92
N GLY A 12 7.60 -21.21 -4.27
CA GLY A 12 6.48 -22.16 -4.20
C GLY A 12 5.30 -21.79 -5.11
N ARG A 13 5.52 -21.06 -6.21
CA ARG A 13 4.45 -20.52 -7.05
C ARG A 13 4.71 -20.74 -8.54
N GLU A 14 3.60 -20.99 -9.25
CA GLU A 14 3.43 -20.87 -10.70
C GLU A 14 3.99 -19.55 -11.25
N ALA A 15 4.43 -19.54 -12.51
CA ALA A 15 5.11 -18.38 -13.09
C ALA A 15 4.22 -17.12 -13.15
N GLY A 16 2.96 -17.26 -13.54
CA GLY A 16 2.01 -16.15 -13.61
C GLY A 16 1.76 -15.51 -12.24
N HIS A 17 1.40 -16.35 -11.25
CA HIS A 17 1.15 -15.89 -9.89
C HIS A 17 2.40 -15.30 -9.23
N ARG A 18 3.58 -15.87 -9.48
CA ARG A 18 4.86 -15.31 -8.99
C ARG A 18 5.12 -13.91 -9.55
N ARG A 19 4.92 -13.69 -10.86
CA ARG A 19 5.09 -12.37 -11.48
C ARG A 19 4.11 -11.35 -10.88
N ALA A 20 2.84 -11.72 -10.72
CA ALA A 20 1.83 -10.86 -10.13
C ALA A 20 2.16 -10.49 -8.67
N MET A 21 2.57 -11.47 -7.85
CA MET A 21 2.94 -11.24 -6.46
C MET A 21 4.17 -10.33 -6.33
N LEU A 22 5.22 -10.54 -7.14
CA LEU A 22 6.41 -9.68 -7.13
C LEU A 22 6.09 -8.27 -7.62
N ARG A 23 5.24 -8.13 -8.63
CA ARG A 23 4.72 -6.84 -9.09
C ARG A 23 4.01 -6.12 -7.96
N ASN A 24 3.09 -6.79 -7.26
CA ASN A 24 2.32 -6.19 -6.17
C ASN A 24 3.25 -5.76 -5.02
N LEU A 25 4.21 -6.60 -4.63
CA LEU A 25 5.19 -6.25 -3.59
C LEU A 25 6.07 -5.06 -3.99
N ALA A 26 6.53 -5.00 -5.24
CA ALA A 26 7.31 -3.87 -5.73
C ALA A 26 6.48 -2.57 -5.73
N THR A 27 5.22 -2.65 -6.17
CA THR A 27 4.28 -1.53 -6.11
C THR A 27 4.06 -1.07 -4.66
N SER A 28 3.80 -2.00 -3.73
CA SER A 28 3.63 -1.67 -2.31
C SER A 28 4.88 -1.02 -1.72
N LEU A 29 6.08 -1.49 -2.06
CA LEU A 29 7.32 -0.89 -1.60
C LEU A 29 7.49 0.54 -2.13
N ILE A 30 7.17 0.79 -3.40
CA ILE A 30 7.22 2.13 -3.98
C ILE A 30 6.24 3.07 -3.27
N LEU A 31 5.01 2.62 -3.06
CA LEU A 31 3.95 3.46 -2.48
C LEU A 31 4.18 3.75 -0.99
N HIS A 32 4.63 2.78 -0.21
CA HIS A 32 4.78 2.90 1.24
C HIS A 32 6.22 3.10 1.72
N GLU A 33 7.21 3.00 0.83
CA GLU A 33 8.65 3.17 1.08
C GLU A 33 9.27 2.13 2.04
N ARG A 34 8.44 1.36 2.73
CA ARG A 34 8.79 0.30 3.66
C ARG A 34 7.73 -0.80 3.67
N VAL A 35 8.18 -2.05 3.57
CA VAL A 35 7.30 -3.24 3.58
C VAL A 35 7.96 -4.36 4.38
N GLU A 36 7.19 -5.00 5.26
CA GLU A 36 7.63 -6.22 5.93
C GLU A 36 7.19 -7.47 5.14
N THR A 37 8.11 -8.40 4.91
CA THR A 37 7.84 -9.62 4.18
C THR A 37 8.81 -10.74 4.57
N THR A 38 8.78 -11.89 3.89
CA THR A 38 9.77 -12.95 4.15
C THR A 38 11.10 -12.63 3.50
N VAL A 39 12.21 -13.08 4.11
CA VAL A 39 13.58 -12.86 3.59
C VAL A 39 13.72 -13.29 2.13
N ALA A 40 13.08 -14.41 1.76
CA ALA A 40 13.11 -14.91 0.40
C ALA A 40 12.42 -13.98 -0.61
N LYS A 41 11.27 -13.40 -0.23
CA LYS A 41 10.54 -12.44 -1.07
C LYS A 41 11.29 -11.11 -1.17
N ALA A 42 11.79 -10.59 -0.03
CA ALA A 42 12.55 -9.36 0.02
C ALA A 42 13.77 -9.40 -0.91
N LYS A 43 14.52 -10.52 -0.91
CA LYS A 43 15.68 -10.71 -1.80
C LYS A 43 15.29 -10.77 -3.29
N GLU A 44 14.11 -11.31 -3.62
CA GLU A 44 13.66 -11.43 -5.00
C GLU A 44 13.15 -10.10 -5.58
N ILE A 45 12.56 -9.23 -4.75
CA ILE A 45 12.06 -7.93 -5.21
C ILE A 45 13.15 -6.87 -5.39
N ARG A 46 14.30 -6.99 -4.73
CA ARG A 46 15.44 -6.06 -4.86
C ARG A 46 15.83 -5.75 -6.31
N PRO A 47 16.19 -6.73 -7.17
CA PRO A 47 16.60 -6.45 -8.54
C PRO A 47 15.47 -5.84 -9.40
N ILE A 48 14.21 -6.11 -9.03
CA ILE A 48 13.06 -5.55 -9.72
C ILE A 48 12.96 -4.05 -9.42
N VAL A 49 12.96 -3.69 -8.14
CA VAL A 49 12.80 -2.32 -7.66
C VAL A 49 14.01 -1.46 -8.07
N GLU A 50 15.22 -2.00 -7.96
CA GLU A 50 16.44 -1.29 -8.38
C GLU A 50 16.39 -0.89 -9.86
N ARG A 51 15.90 -1.78 -10.73
CA ARG A 51 15.73 -1.51 -12.16
C ARG A 51 14.61 -0.51 -12.44
N LEU A 52 13.52 -0.54 -11.68
CA LEU A 52 12.44 0.46 -11.79
C LEU A 52 12.96 1.86 -11.45
N ILE A 53 13.69 2.01 -10.34
CA ILE A 53 14.27 3.30 -9.95
C ILE A 53 15.29 3.78 -10.97
N THR A 54 16.18 2.89 -11.42
CA THR A 54 17.18 3.22 -12.45
C THR A 54 16.52 3.67 -13.76
N THR A 55 15.38 3.08 -14.11
CA THR A 55 14.58 3.53 -15.26
C THR A 55 13.95 4.89 -14.99
N GLY A 56 13.38 5.10 -13.82
CA GLY A 56 12.79 6.37 -13.38
C GLY A 56 13.77 7.54 -13.38
N LYS A 57 15.02 7.32 -12.95
CA LYS A 57 16.09 8.34 -12.96
C LYS A 57 16.37 8.93 -14.35
N LYS A 58 16.03 8.23 -15.44
CA LYS A 58 16.20 8.76 -16.80
C LYS A 58 15.22 9.89 -17.14
N GLY A 59 14.04 9.91 -16.52
CA GLY A 59 13.07 11.00 -16.64
C GLY A 59 12.39 11.19 -18.01
N ASP A 60 12.65 10.34 -19.01
CA ASP A 60 12.08 10.48 -20.36
C ASP A 60 10.70 9.80 -20.52
N LEU A 61 9.95 10.19 -21.56
CA LEU A 61 8.65 9.57 -21.89
C LEU A 61 8.79 8.05 -22.12
N ALA A 62 9.92 7.61 -22.69
CA ALA A 62 10.20 6.20 -22.91
C ALA A 62 10.41 5.42 -21.60
N ALA A 63 11.02 6.02 -20.58
CA ALA A 63 11.12 5.45 -19.24
C ALA A 63 9.74 5.34 -18.60
N ARG A 64 8.88 6.37 -18.72
CA ARG A 64 7.52 6.33 -18.17
C ARG A 64 6.73 5.18 -18.78
N ARG A 65 6.75 5.05 -20.12
CA ARG A 65 6.13 3.91 -20.83
C ARG A 65 6.74 2.56 -20.42
N ARG A 66 8.02 2.48 -20.07
CA ARG A 66 8.64 1.25 -19.56
C ARG A 66 8.17 0.90 -18.16
N LEU A 67 8.04 1.89 -17.27
CA LEU A 67 7.49 1.70 -15.92
C LEU A 67 6.04 1.20 -15.96
N LEU A 68 5.19 1.82 -16.79
CA LEU A 68 3.77 1.48 -16.90
C LEU A 68 3.49 0.07 -17.43
N ARG A 69 4.43 -0.55 -18.13
CA ARG A 69 4.32 -1.97 -18.50
C ARG A 69 4.42 -2.91 -17.29
N TYR A 70 5.01 -2.44 -16.19
CA TYR A 70 5.30 -3.26 -15.03
C TYR A 70 4.52 -2.85 -13.77
N ILE A 71 4.38 -1.56 -13.48
CA ILE A 71 3.69 -1.02 -12.30
C ILE A 71 2.53 -0.09 -12.70
N PRO A 72 1.52 0.10 -11.83
CA PRO A 72 0.43 1.05 -12.09
C PRO A 72 0.90 2.51 -12.10
N GLU A 73 0.08 3.39 -12.67
CA GLU A 73 0.41 4.81 -12.89
C GLU A 73 0.81 5.55 -11.62
N ASN A 74 0.08 5.37 -10.52
CA ASN A 74 0.37 6.02 -9.24
C ASN A 74 1.78 5.68 -8.71
N ALA A 75 2.21 4.43 -8.87
CA ALA A 75 3.56 4.01 -8.49
C ALA A 75 4.61 4.53 -9.48
N ALA A 76 4.31 4.53 -10.78
CA ALA A 76 5.23 5.06 -11.80
C ALA A 76 5.48 6.56 -11.63
N ALA A 77 4.43 7.35 -11.37
CA ALA A 77 4.52 8.77 -11.08
C ALA A 77 5.40 9.02 -9.84
N LYS A 78 5.12 8.31 -8.73
CA LYS A 78 5.93 8.44 -7.50
C LYS A 78 7.41 8.09 -7.71
N VAL A 79 7.70 7.08 -8.55
CA VAL A 79 9.08 6.73 -8.90
C VAL A 79 9.79 7.90 -9.60
N MET A 80 9.12 8.56 -10.54
CA MET A 80 9.72 9.64 -11.34
C MET A 80 9.80 10.98 -10.59
N GLU A 81 8.78 11.31 -9.82
CA GLU A 81 8.64 12.62 -9.19
C GLU A 81 9.38 12.73 -7.86
N LYS A 82 9.34 11.68 -7.04
CA LYS A 82 9.93 11.69 -5.69
C LYS A 82 11.19 10.83 -5.62
N ILE A 83 11.04 9.53 -5.85
CA ILE A 83 12.11 8.55 -5.58
C ILE A 83 13.34 8.78 -6.48
N ALA A 84 13.13 9.15 -7.75
CA ALA A 84 14.23 9.45 -8.67
C ALA A 84 15.04 10.68 -8.24
N VAL A 85 14.38 11.67 -7.63
CA VAL A 85 15.03 12.89 -7.09
C VAL A 85 15.82 12.53 -5.85
N ASP A 86 15.22 11.80 -4.90
CA ASP A 86 15.86 11.35 -3.65
C ASP A 86 17.14 10.53 -3.91
N PHE A 87 17.17 9.77 -5.02
CA PHE A 87 18.28 8.91 -5.39
C PHE A 87 19.11 9.40 -6.58
N LYS A 88 19.04 10.69 -6.93
CA LYS A 88 19.74 11.25 -8.09
C LYS A 88 21.25 10.97 -8.06
N ASP A 89 21.89 11.19 -6.92
CA ASP A 89 23.34 11.06 -6.76
C ASP A 89 23.81 9.64 -6.40
N ARG A 90 22.87 8.71 -6.19
CA ARG A 90 23.17 7.32 -5.80
C ARG A 90 23.27 6.41 -7.02
N GLU A 91 24.42 5.76 -7.20
CA GLU A 91 24.69 4.78 -8.27
C GLU A 91 24.32 3.35 -7.85
N GLY A 92 23.04 3.11 -7.57
CA GLY A 92 22.52 1.78 -7.21
C GLY A 92 22.42 1.52 -5.70
N GLY A 93 21.93 0.33 -5.33
CA GLY A 93 21.70 -0.02 -3.93
C GLY A 93 20.69 0.93 -3.25
N TYR A 94 19.53 1.11 -3.86
CA TYR A 94 18.47 2.00 -3.36
C TYR A 94 17.65 1.40 -2.21
N THR A 95 17.71 0.08 -2.04
CA THR A 95 16.94 -0.64 -1.02
C THR A 95 17.85 -1.28 0.01
N ARG A 96 17.36 -1.39 1.24
CA ARG A 96 17.98 -2.12 2.35
C ARG A 96 17.04 -3.23 2.80
N ILE A 97 17.60 -4.38 3.18
CA ILE A 97 16.87 -5.47 3.84
C ILE A 97 17.36 -5.59 5.27
N LEU A 98 16.48 -5.40 6.23
CA LEU A 98 16.70 -5.63 7.65
C LEU A 98 16.01 -6.93 8.05
N LYS A 99 16.74 -7.88 8.62
CA LYS A 99 16.12 -9.09 9.16
C LYS A 99 15.48 -8.75 10.50
N THR A 100 14.20 -9.10 10.66
CA THR A 100 13.45 -8.78 11.87
C THR A 100 13.44 -9.98 12.84
N GLY A 101 13.23 -11.18 12.32
CA GLY A 101 13.14 -12.39 13.13
C GLY A 101 12.43 -13.52 12.40
N PHE A 102 11.58 -14.24 13.13
CA PHE A 102 10.75 -15.31 12.60
C PHE A 102 9.28 -15.00 12.88
N ARG A 103 8.42 -15.31 11.91
CA ARG A 103 6.99 -15.15 12.04
C ARG A 103 6.40 -16.24 12.92
N GLU A 104 5.47 -15.87 13.78
CA GLU A 104 4.71 -16.81 14.60
C GLU A 104 3.82 -17.72 13.75
N GLY A 105 3.69 -18.99 14.15
CA GLY A 105 2.88 -20.00 13.48
C GLY A 105 3.63 -20.85 12.45
N ASP A 106 4.43 -20.24 11.57
CA ASP A 106 5.18 -20.98 10.52
C ASP A 106 6.70 -20.84 10.59
N ALA A 107 7.22 -20.12 11.60
CA ALA A 107 8.63 -19.85 11.81
C ALA A 107 9.35 -19.32 10.55
N ALA A 108 8.63 -18.66 9.63
CA ALA A 108 9.23 -18.15 8.41
C ALA A 108 10.12 -16.95 8.74
N PRO A 109 11.38 -16.88 8.23
CA PRO A 109 12.25 -15.74 8.49
C PRO A 109 11.71 -14.49 7.81
N THR A 110 11.46 -13.45 8.60
CA THR A 110 10.94 -12.16 8.15
C THR A 110 12.04 -11.12 8.00
N ALA A 111 11.78 -10.16 7.14
CA ALA A 111 12.61 -9.01 6.92
C ALA A 111 11.78 -7.82 6.46
N ILE A 112 12.20 -6.65 6.90
CA ILE A 112 11.74 -5.38 6.40
C ILE A 112 12.61 -5.02 5.20
N ILE A 113 11.97 -4.69 4.08
CA ILE A 113 12.62 -4.04 2.93
C ILE A 113 12.16 -2.59 2.87
N GLU A 114 13.13 -1.69 2.76
CA GLU A 114 12.89 -0.25 2.78
C GLU A 114 13.85 0.49 1.85
N PHE A 115 13.49 1.71 1.47
CA PHE A 115 14.40 2.61 0.77
C PHE A 115 15.48 3.14 1.71
N VAL A 116 16.69 3.29 1.19
CA VAL A 116 17.79 3.87 1.96
C VAL A 116 17.46 5.33 2.28
N GLY A 117 17.59 5.72 3.55
CA GLY A 117 17.25 7.07 4.01
C GLY A 117 15.79 7.21 4.46
N TYR A 118 15.01 6.12 4.48
CA TYR A 118 13.68 6.14 5.09
C TYR A 118 13.77 6.53 6.57
N VAL A 119 12.99 7.55 6.95
CA VAL A 119 12.83 7.99 8.34
C VAL A 119 11.37 7.77 8.73
N GLU A 120 11.15 7.03 9.81
CA GLU A 120 9.81 6.91 10.38
C GLU A 120 9.40 8.25 10.98
N GLU A 121 8.41 8.90 10.36
CA GLU A 121 7.71 10.00 11.02
C GLU A 121 6.97 9.45 12.23
N LYS A 122 7.51 9.70 13.43
CA LYS A 122 6.83 9.37 14.69
C LYS A 122 5.56 10.19 14.78
N LYS A 123 4.42 9.60 14.42
CA LYS A 123 3.11 10.16 14.73
C LYS A 123 2.94 10.13 16.25
N ASN A 124 3.20 11.26 16.90
CA ASN A 124 2.88 11.48 18.31
C ASN A 124 1.38 11.24 18.51
N LYS A 125 1.01 10.07 19.06
CA LYS A 125 -0.34 9.80 19.54
C LYS A 125 -0.58 10.66 20.79
N LYS A 126 -0.99 11.92 20.61
CA LYS A 126 -1.59 12.71 21.69
C LYS A 126 -2.91 12.05 22.10
N GLN A 127 -2.83 11.31 23.21
CA GLN A 127 -3.81 11.22 24.30
C GLN A 127 -5.23 11.69 23.96
N LYS A 128 -6.14 10.74 23.68
CA LYS A 128 -7.57 10.86 24.03
C LYS A 128 -7.79 9.95 25.24
N SER A 129 -7.53 10.48 26.43
CA SER A 129 -7.88 9.82 27.68
C SER A 129 -8.23 10.89 28.71
N VAL A 130 -9.44 10.76 29.24
CA VAL A 130 -9.95 11.30 30.52
C VAL A 130 -10.33 12.78 30.56
N LYS A 131 -11.65 13.03 30.44
CA LYS A 131 -12.40 13.90 31.36
C LYS A 131 -13.66 13.15 31.77
N THR A 132 -13.56 12.42 32.87
CA THR A 132 -14.64 12.24 33.85
C THR A 132 -14.26 13.20 34.98
N GLU A 133 -15.12 14.14 35.36
CA GLU A 133 -15.95 14.18 36.58
C GLU A 133 -16.64 15.56 36.54
N GLU A 134 -17.84 15.87 37.03
CA GLU A 134 -18.95 15.22 37.76
C GLU A 134 -20.07 16.29 37.88
N THR A 135 -21.19 15.92 38.52
CA THR A 135 -22.44 16.66 38.86
C THR A 135 -23.56 16.53 37.82
N GLY A 136 -24.75 16.00 38.12
CA GLY A 136 -25.37 15.53 39.36
C GLY A 136 -26.87 15.35 39.11
N GLU A 137 -27.49 14.41 39.82
CA GLU A 137 -28.94 14.25 40.10
C GLU A 137 -29.95 13.92 38.97
N THR A 138 -30.54 12.71 39.08
CA THR A 138 -31.98 12.33 38.98
C THR A 138 -32.78 12.74 37.72
N ILE A 139 -33.77 12.03 37.15
CA ILE A 139 -34.86 11.17 37.64
C ILE A 139 -35.36 10.37 36.41
N GLU A 140 -35.87 9.15 36.63
CA GLU A 140 -36.85 8.33 35.90
C GLU A 140 -37.29 8.65 34.44
N GLY A 141 -37.48 7.60 33.64
CA GLY A 141 -38.48 7.66 32.56
C GLY A 141 -38.32 6.70 31.38
N THR A 142 -38.36 5.39 31.60
CA THR A 142 -38.70 4.43 30.53
C THR A 142 -40.18 4.61 30.14
N LYS A 143 -40.46 5.24 29.00
CA LYS A 143 -41.73 5.06 28.25
C LYS A 143 -41.48 5.19 26.74
N THR A 144 -41.60 4.07 26.02
CA THR A 144 -42.00 4.07 24.61
C THR A 144 -43.46 4.53 24.53
N PRO A 145 -43.85 5.35 23.54
CA PRO A 145 -44.87 4.86 22.62
C PRO A 145 -44.76 5.38 21.16
N GLU A 146 -44.99 4.44 20.24
CA GLU A 146 -45.91 4.48 19.08
C GLU A 146 -46.09 5.74 18.21
N ALA A 147 -45.75 5.55 16.93
CA ALA A 147 -46.48 5.93 15.69
C ALA A 147 -47.44 7.13 15.67
N LYS A 148 -47.22 8.03 14.68
CA LYS A 148 -48.19 8.41 13.62
C LYS A 148 -47.58 9.39 12.59
N LYS A 149 -47.77 9.08 11.30
CA LYS A 149 -47.68 10.02 10.16
C LYS A 149 -48.92 10.94 10.15
N PRO A 150 -48.81 12.15 9.56
CA PRO A 150 -49.51 12.45 8.28
C PRO A 150 -48.61 13.27 7.30
N VAL A 151 -48.51 12.98 5.99
CA VAL A 151 -49.45 13.17 4.84
C VAL A 151 -49.61 14.66 4.44
N VAL A 152 -48.81 15.18 3.47
CA VAL A 152 -49.07 15.39 2.01
C VAL A 152 -49.53 16.81 1.64
N LYS A 153 -48.87 17.43 0.64
CA LYS A 153 -49.45 18.01 -0.61
C LYS A 153 -48.30 18.59 -1.46
N ALA A 154 -47.90 17.97 -2.58
CA ALA A 154 -48.55 17.88 -3.89
C ALA A 154 -48.31 19.10 -4.79
N LYS A 155 -47.71 18.87 -5.97
CA LYS A 155 -48.17 19.39 -7.26
C LYS A 155 -47.64 18.47 -8.38
N ALA A 156 -48.57 17.72 -8.97
CA ALA A 156 -48.46 17.06 -10.27
C ALA A 156 -48.89 18.08 -11.34
N LYS A 157 -48.51 18.04 -12.63
CA LYS A 157 -48.82 17.11 -13.76
C LYS A 157 -48.56 17.95 -15.06
N PRO A 158 -48.69 17.49 -16.32
CA PRO A 158 -49.05 16.16 -16.81
C PRO A 158 -48.23 15.61 -18.01
N VAL A 159 -48.55 14.36 -18.32
CA VAL A 159 -48.24 13.50 -19.47
C VAL A 159 -48.94 13.97 -20.75
N LYS A 160 -48.40 13.66 -21.94
CA LYS A 160 -49.18 13.10 -23.07
C LYS A 160 -48.29 12.41 -24.11
N GLU A 161 -48.73 11.20 -24.48
CA GLU A 161 -48.25 10.31 -25.54
C GLU A 161 -48.57 10.85 -26.96
N ALA A 162 -47.80 10.40 -27.96
CA ALA A 162 -48.28 9.70 -29.18
C ALA A 162 -47.32 9.90 -30.36
N LYS A 163 -46.69 8.83 -30.85
CA LYS A 163 -47.02 8.20 -32.14
C LYS A 163 -46.22 6.90 -32.31
#